data_AF-A0A7C1IBE5-F1
#
_entry.id   AF-A0A7C1IBE5-F1
#
_cell.length_a   1.000
_cell.length_b   1.000
_cell.length_c   1.000
_cell.angle_alpha   90.00
_cell.angle_beta   90.00
_cell.angle_gamma   90.00
#
_symmetry.space_group_name_H-M   'P 1'
#
loop_
_entity.id
_entity.type
_entity.pdbx_description
1 polymer ?
#
loop_
_entity_poly.entity_id
_entity_poly.type
_entity_poly.pdbx_seq_one_letter_code
_entity_poly.pdbx_strand_id
1 'polypeptide(L)'
;MHDKIVLPAYIEAMIQAGHLGRKSRDKGGFYKRLESGKYMYIDPATLEYVPAIEPHVQFVEQAKEYIHIGRYREAFEVILAAEGTEANLVKEMLATYIAYAYMLIGQVTDAHDGIEGMDRVMTAGYNWAGPSMLVQMLGGKERAMELLDAQHLPIPDGLKSDTVCERYVFNIGKYFPAR
;
A
#
# COMPACT_ATOMS: atom_id res chain seq x y z
N MET A 1 -9.48 11.96 7.95
CA MET A 1 -8.65 11.31 6.92
C MET A 1 -9.53 10.75 5.81
N HIS A 2 -10.65 10.09 6.13
CA HIS A 2 -11.62 9.60 5.15
C HIS A 2 -12.00 10.64 4.09
N ASP A 3 -12.33 11.87 4.51
CA ASP A 3 -12.70 12.98 3.60
C ASP A 3 -11.57 13.47 2.69
N LYS A 4 -10.32 13.06 2.95
CA LYS A 4 -9.16 13.39 2.10
C LYS A 4 -8.92 12.34 1.01
N ILE A 5 -9.53 11.16 1.11
CA ILE A 5 -9.45 10.10 0.09
C ILE A 5 -10.57 10.32 -0.91
N VAL A 6 -10.42 11.37 -1.72
CA VAL A 6 -11.41 11.76 -2.73
C VAL A 6 -11.09 11.05 -4.04
N LEU A 7 -12.13 10.59 -4.72
CA LEU A 7 -11.99 9.97 -6.04
C LEU A 7 -11.42 10.97 -7.06
N PRO A 8 -10.29 10.67 -7.72
CA PRO A 8 -9.78 11.50 -8.80
C PRO A 8 -10.79 11.68 -9.94
N ALA A 9 -10.87 12.89 -10.50
CA ALA A 9 -11.84 13.25 -11.55
C ALA A 9 -11.76 12.34 -12.79
N TYR A 10 -10.56 11.85 -13.13
CA TYR A 10 -10.37 10.97 -14.28
C TYR A 10 -11.11 9.63 -14.10
N ILE A 11 -11.31 9.15 -12.87
CA ILE A 11 -12.05 7.91 -12.62
C ILE A 11 -13.54 8.10 -12.90
N GLU A 12 -14.11 9.24 -12.52
CA GLU A 12 -15.49 9.58 -12.85
C GLU A 12 -15.69 9.63 -14.37
N ALA A 13 -14.76 10.28 -15.09
CA ALA A 13 -14.77 10.31 -16.55
C ALA A 13 -14.68 8.90 -17.18
N MET A 14 -13.84 8.02 -16.61
CA MET A 14 -13.75 6.63 -17.03
C MET A 14 -15.08 5.87 -16.85
N ILE A 15 -15.76 6.06 -15.72
CA ILE A 15 -17.07 5.44 -15.44
C ILE A 15 -18.10 5.91 -16.48
N GLN A 16 -18.17 7.22 -16.73
CA GLN A 16 -19.09 7.80 -17.71
C GLN A 16 -18.83 7.31 -19.13
N ALA A 17 -17.57 7.08 -19.49
CA ALA A 17 -17.17 6.48 -20.77
C ALA A 17 -17.42 4.95 -20.85
N GLY A 18 -17.75 4.30 -19.73
CA GLY A 18 -18.03 2.87 -19.64
C GLY A 18 -16.79 1.98 -19.44
N HIS A 19 -15.66 2.55 -19.01
CA HIS A 19 -14.45 1.82 -18.64
C HIS A 19 -14.60 1.18 -17.24
N LEU A 20 -15.44 0.15 -17.12
CA LEU A 20 -15.83 -0.48 -15.85
C LEU A 20 -14.95 -1.69 -15.47
N GLY A 21 -13.76 -1.80 -16.05
CA GLY A 21 -12.82 -2.89 -15.77
C GLY A 21 -13.20 -4.18 -16.47
N ARG A 22 -12.95 -5.31 -15.81
CA ARG A 22 -13.14 -6.66 -16.38
C ARG A 22 -14.59 -6.95 -16.82
N LYS A 23 -15.56 -6.21 -16.28
CA LYS A 23 -16.98 -6.32 -16.65
C LYS A 23 -17.26 -5.78 -18.05
N SER A 24 -16.53 -4.75 -18.49
CA SER A 24 -16.60 -4.20 -19.86
C SER A 24 -15.46 -4.78 -20.70
N ARG A 25 -15.66 -5.98 -21.27
CA ARG A 25 -14.57 -6.71 -21.96
C ARG A 25 -13.99 -5.95 -23.16
N ASP A 26 -14.82 -5.21 -23.86
CA ASP A 26 -14.52 -4.37 -25.02
C ASP A 26 -13.85 -3.04 -24.64
N LYS A 27 -14.32 -2.40 -23.58
CA LYS A 27 -13.82 -1.07 -23.16
C LYS A 27 -12.66 -1.11 -22.16
N GLY A 28 -12.57 -2.14 -21.31
CA GLY A 28 -11.58 -2.25 -20.24
C GLY A 28 -11.88 -1.39 -19.01
N GLY A 29 -10.86 -1.16 -18.18
CA GLY A 29 -10.87 -0.23 -17.04
C GLY A 29 -9.53 0.52 -16.98
N PHE A 30 -8.88 0.57 -15.81
CA PHE A 30 -7.51 1.12 -15.70
C PHE A 30 -6.52 0.46 -16.66
N TYR A 31 -6.79 -0.78 -17.04
CA TYR A 31 -6.08 -1.48 -18.09
C TYR A 31 -7.05 -2.25 -18.99
N LYS A 32 -6.57 -2.62 -20.17
CA LYS A 32 -7.19 -3.61 -21.04
C LYS A 32 -6.13 -4.56 -21.62
N ARG A 33 -6.55 -5.78 -21.91
CA ARG A 33 -5.69 -6.80 -22.53
C ARG A 33 -6.05 -6.92 -24.01
N LEU A 34 -5.07 -6.72 -24.87
CA LEU A 34 -5.23 -6.91 -26.31
C LEU A 34 -5.29 -8.40 -26.66
N GLU A 35 -5.79 -8.73 -27.86
CA GLU A 35 -5.79 -10.10 -28.38
C GLU A 35 -4.38 -10.70 -28.47
N SER A 36 -3.37 -9.85 -28.72
CA SER A 36 -1.95 -10.23 -28.68
C SER A 36 -1.44 -10.64 -27.29
N GLY A 37 -2.27 -10.49 -26.25
CA GLY A 37 -1.93 -10.75 -24.86
C GLY A 37 -1.28 -9.57 -24.14
N LYS A 38 -0.87 -8.51 -24.85
CA LYS A 38 -0.25 -7.31 -24.28
C LYS A 38 -1.26 -6.47 -23.48
N TYR A 39 -0.78 -5.78 -22.45
CA TYR A 39 -1.56 -4.84 -21.66
C TYR A 39 -1.37 -3.40 -22.15
N MET A 40 -2.46 -2.66 -22.13
CA MET A 40 -2.49 -1.21 -22.29
C MET A 40 -3.12 -0.60 -21.04
N TYR A 41 -2.70 0.60 -20.65
CA TYR A 41 -3.13 1.29 -19.44
C TYR A 41 -3.70 2.67 -19.77
N ILE A 42 -4.67 3.14 -19.00
CA ILE A 42 -5.19 4.50 -19.14
C ILE A 42 -4.11 5.48 -18.68
N ASP A 43 -3.79 6.46 -19.52
CA ASP A 43 -3.12 7.68 -19.09
C ASP A 43 -4.16 8.62 -18.44
N PRO A 44 -4.04 8.95 -17.14
CA PRO A 44 -5.00 9.81 -16.46
C PRO A 44 -5.14 11.22 -17.03
N ALA A 45 -4.12 11.72 -17.75
CA ALA A 45 -4.13 13.06 -18.32
C ALA A 45 -4.92 13.13 -19.65
N THR A 46 -4.84 12.07 -20.45
CA THR A 46 -5.45 12.03 -21.79
C THR A 46 -6.68 11.13 -21.87
N LEU A 47 -6.87 10.24 -20.90
CA LEU A 47 -7.84 9.15 -20.91
C LEU A 47 -7.67 8.15 -22.06
N GLU A 48 -6.51 8.19 -22.73
CA GLU A 48 -6.17 7.27 -23.81
C GLU A 48 -5.41 6.06 -23.28
N TYR A 49 -5.57 4.93 -23.98
CA TYR A 49 -4.82 3.73 -23.66
C TYR A 49 -3.41 3.78 -24.26
N VAL A 50 -2.41 3.74 -23.39
CA VAL A 50 -0.99 3.70 -23.75
C VAL A 50 -0.36 2.34 -23.43
N PRO A 51 0.72 1.92 -24.13
CA PRO A 51 1.45 0.71 -23.78
C PRO A 51 1.97 0.74 -22.34
N ALA A 52 2.13 -0.46 -21.75
CA ALA A 52 2.77 -0.61 -20.45
C ALA A 52 4.16 0.04 -20.43
N ILE A 53 4.45 0.78 -19.35
CA ILE A 53 5.82 1.17 -19.00
C ILE A 53 6.33 0.25 -17.89
N GLU A 54 7.60 -0.12 -17.98
CA GLU A 54 8.29 -0.89 -16.93
C GLU A 54 9.35 0.03 -16.30
N PRO A 55 8.97 0.85 -15.31
CA PRO A 55 9.92 1.76 -14.67
C PRO A 55 10.96 0.95 -13.90
N HIS A 56 12.23 1.30 -14.10
CA HIS A 56 13.34 0.71 -13.35
C HIS A 56 13.80 1.68 -12.26
N VAL A 57 13.41 1.40 -11.02
CA VAL A 57 13.68 2.26 -9.86
C VAL A 57 14.70 1.57 -8.96
N GLN A 58 15.89 2.17 -8.81
CA GLN A 58 17.04 1.51 -8.19
C GLN A 58 16.77 1.00 -6.77
N PHE A 59 16.20 1.83 -5.89
CA PHE A 59 15.94 1.43 -4.50
C PHE A 59 14.89 0.31 -4.42
N VAL A 60 13.96 0.26 -5.37
CA VAL A 60 12.94 -0.80 -5.45
C VAL A 60 13.60 -2.13 -5.80
N GLU A 61 14.51 -2.14 -6.78
CA GLU A 61 15.25 -3.36 -7.13
C GLU A 61 16.13 -3.85 -5.97
N GLN A 62 16.77 -2.93 -5.24
CA GLN A 62 17.53 -3.30 -4.04
C GLN A 62 16.64 -3.86 -2.93
N ALA A 63 15.48 -3.25 -2.68
CA ALA A 63 14.52 -3.75 -1.69
C ALA A 63 13.98 -5.14 -2.07
N LYS A 64 13.72 -5.38 -3.37
CA LYS A 64 13.31 -6.70 -3.89
C LYS A 64 14.37 -7.76 -3.65
N GLU A 65 15.65 -7.44 -3.88
CA GLU A 65 16.76 -8.37 -3.60
C GLU A 65 16.80 -8.76 -2.12
N TYR A 66 16.68 -7.78 -1.21
CA TYR A 66 16.62 -8.07 0.21
C TYR A 66 15.40 -8.91 0.61
N ILE A 67 14.22 -8.63 0.05
CA ILE A 67 13.04 -9.47 0.24
C ILE A 67 13.28 -10.90 -0.24
N HIS A 68 13.91 -11.06 -1.41
CA HIS A 68 14.18 -12.37 -2.01
C HIS A 68 15.01 -13.29 -1.09
N ILE A 69 15.99 -12.72 -0.38
CA ILE A 69 16.84 -13.45 0.56
C ILE A 69 16.37 -13.37 2.02
N GLY A 70 15.13 -12.92 2.27
CA GLY A 70 14.51 -12.89 3.60
C GLY A 70 14.99 -11.78 4.53
N ARG A 71 15.71 -10.78 4.00
CA ARG A 71 16.22 -9.60 4.72
C ARG A 71 15.21 -8.47 4.74
N TYR A 72 14.02 -8.74 5.29
CA TYR A 72 12.88 -7.82 5.20
C TYR A 72 13.13 -6.47 5.87
N ARG A 73 13.77 -6.44 7.05
CA ARG A 73 14.05 -5.16 7.72
C ARG A 73 14.99 -4.29 6.89
N GLU A 74 16.03 -4.87 6.31
CA GLU A 74 16.91 -4.11 5.41
C GLU A 74 16.20 -3.61 4.15
N ALA A 75 15.23 -4.36 3.62
CA ALA A 75 14.40 -3.88 2.51
C ALA A 75 13.61 -2.62 2.88
N PHE A 76 13.01 -2.58 4.07
CA PHE A 76 12.27 -1.41 4.56
C PHE A 76 13.20 -0.24 4.89
N GLU A 77 14.39 -0.47 5.44
CA GLU A 77 15.38 0.59 5.65
C GLU A 77 15.84 1.22 4.32
N VAL A 78 16.02 0.42 3.25
CA VAL A 78 16.30 0.95 1.90
C VAL A 78 15.17 1.85 1.40
N ILE A 79 13.91 1.44 1.60
CA ILE A 79 12.75 2.24 1.21
C ILE A 79 12.70 3.56 1.98
N LEU A 80 12.94 3.51 3.30
CA LEU A 80 12.92 4.70 4.17
C LEU A 80 14.04 5.70 3.85
N ALA A 81 15.23 5.19 3.53
CA ALA A 81 16.39 6.01 3.17
C ALA A 81 16.32 6.56 1.74
N ALA A 82 15.45 6.02 0.89
CA ALA A 82 15.34 6.44 -0.50
C ALA A 82 14.75 7.85 -0.64
N GLU A 83 15.27 8.59 -1.61
CA GLU A 83 14.83 9.94 -1.97
C GLU A 83 14.31 9.96 -3.41
N GLY A 84 13.58 11.02 -3.76
CA GLY A 84 12.97 11.20 -5.08
C GLY A 84 11.47 10.90 -5.10
N THR A 85 10.85 11.14 -6.26
CA THR A 85 9.40 11.09 -6.46
C THR A 85 8.82 9.70 -6.15
N GLU A 86 9.45 8.65 -6.66
CA GLU A 86 9.01 7.27 -6.48
C GLU A 86 9.15 6.83 -5.02
N ALA A 87 10.22 7.24 -4.34
CA ALA A 87 10.40 6.96 -2.92
C ALA A 87 9.33 7.66 -2.07
N ASN A 88 9.04 8.93 -2.37
CA ASN A 88 7.99 9.68 -1.68
C ASN A 88 6.62 9.05 -1.89
N LEU A 89 6.30 8.60 -3.10
CA LEU A 89 5.06 7.87 -3.38
C LEU A 89 4.92 6.60 -2.54
N VAL A 90 5.98 5.78 -2.45
CA VAL A 90 5.96 4.57 -1.63
C VAL A 90 5.80 4.90 -0.14
N LYS A 91 6.54 5.90 0.36
CA LYS A 91 6.44 6.36 1.76
C LYS A 91 5.05 6.90 2.09
N GLU A 92 4.45 7.68 1.20
CA GLU A 92 3.09 8.19 1.35
C GLU A 92 2.07 7.05 1.40
N MET A 93 2.17 6.06 0.51
CA MET A 93 1.27 4.90 0.50
C MET A 93 1.38 4.09 1.80
N LEU A 94 2.60 3.81 2.27
CA LEU A 94 2.83 3.08 3.53
C LEU A 94 2.28 3.86 4.73
N ALA A 95 2.61 5.15 4.82
CA ALA A 95 2.16 6.03 5.90
C ALA A 95 0.64 6.15 5.94
N THR A 96 0.01 6.33 4.77
CA THR A 96 -1.44 6.44 4.60
C THR A 96 -2.12 5.15 5.03
N TYR A 97 -1.61 3.99 4.58
CA TYR A 97 -2.16 2.69 4.94
C TYR A 97 -2.10 2.44 6.46
N ILE A 98 -0.95 2.69 7.08
CA ILE A 98 -0.76 2.52 8.52
C ILE A 98 -1.69 3.48 9.29
N ALA A 99 -1.61 4.78 9.00
CA ALA A 99 -2.42 5.79 9.68
C ALA A 99 -3.91 5.46 9.59
N TYR A 100 -4.40 5.15 8.39
CA TYR A 100 -5.81 4.85 8.17
C TYR A 100 -6.25 3.59 8.92
N ALA A 101 -5.45 2.51 8.90
CA ALA A 101 -5.80 1.29 9.62
C ALA A 101 -5.93 1.51 11.13
N TYR A 102 -4.99 2.23 11.75
CA TYR A 102 -5.05 2.55 13.18
C TYR A 102 -6.19 3.51 13.53
N MET A 103 -6.60 4.40 12.62
CA MET A 103 -7.75 5.29 12.83
C MET A 103 -9.09 4.55 12.84
N LEU A 104 -9.17 3.39 12.19
CA LEU A 104 -10.40 2.62 12.04
C LEU A 104 -10.66 1.62 13.18
N ILE A 105 -9.74 1.51 14.14
CA ILE A 105 -9.94 0.71 15.36
C ILE A 105 -11.19 1.21 16.08
N GLY A 106 -12.11 0.30 16.42
CA GLY A 106 -13.39 0.63 17.04
C GLY A 106 -14.47 1.15 16.07
N GLN A 107 -14.14 1.39 14.80
CA GLN A 107 -15.09 1.77 13.75
C GLN A 107 -15.41 0.61 12.81
N VAL A 108 -14.38 -0.15 12.41
CA VAL A 108 -14.51 -1.29 11.48
C VAL A 108 -14.43 -2.62 12.21
N THR A 109 -13.65 -2.69 13.29
CA THR A 109 -13.55 -3.84 14.20
C THR A 109 -13.90 -3.40 15.61
N ASP A 110 -14.22 -4.36 16.49
CA ASP A 110 -14.45 -4.04 17.90
C ASP A 110 -13.21 -3.37 18.50
N ALA A 111 -13.42 -2.36 19.35
CA ALA A 111 -12.33 -1.65 20.02
C ALA A 111 -11.50 -2.59 20.90
N HIS A 112 -12.12 -3.65 21.45
CA HIS A 112 -11.44 -4.71 22.19
C HIS A 112 -10.34 -5.41 21.37
N ASP A 113 -10.56 -5.59 20.06
CA ASP A 113 -9.62 -6.30 19.20
C ASP A 113 -8.39 -5.45 18.83
N GLY A 114 -8.46 -4.14 19.07
CA GLY A 114 -7.38 -3.20 18.78
C GLY A 114 -6.89 -3.30 17.33
N ILE A 115 -5.56 -3.21 17.15
CA ILE A 115 -4.94 -3.34 15.83
C ILE A 115 -4.99 -4.78 15.29
N GLU A 116 -5.07 -5.80 16.16
CA GLU A 116 -5.12 -7.20 15.73
C GLU A 116 -6.39 -7.50 14.92
N GLY A 117 -7.51 -6.84 15.26
CA GLY A 117 -8.72 -6.86 14.45
C GLY A 117 -8.46 -6.40 13.02
N MET A 118 -7.78 -5.26 12.86
CA MET A 118 -7.42 -4.71 11.55
C MET A 118 -6.43 -5.60 10.79
N ASP A 119 -5.44 -6.18 11.48
CA ASP A 119 -4.54 -7.17 10.89
C ASP A 119 -5.31 -8.37 10.34
N ARG A 120 -6.30 -8.90 11.09
CA ARG A 120 -7.14 -10.01 10.60
C ARG A 120 -7.94 -9.63 9.36
N VAL A 121 -8.53 -8.43 9.32
CA VAL A 121 -9.24 -7.93 8.13
C VAL A 121 -8.31 -7.92 6.92
N MET A 122 -7.11 -7.37 7.06
CA MET A 122 -6.18 -7.23 5.94
C MET A 122 -5.56 -8.58 5.51
N THR A 123 -5.20 -9.42 6.47
CA THR A 123 -4.54 -10.70 6.19
C THR A 123 -5.50 -11.78 5.72
N ALA A 124 -6.72 -11.86 6.25
CA ALA A 124 -7.70 -12.87 5.88
C ALA A 124 -8.64 -12.39 4.75
N GLY A 125 -9.02 -11.10 4.75
CA GLY A 125 -9.94 -10.54 3.76
C GLY A 125 -9.24 -10.15 2.45
N TYR A 126 -8.04 -9.57 2.54
CA TYR A 126 -7.31 -9.03 1.39
C TYR A 126 -6.03 -9.78 1.05
N ASN A 127 -5.64 -10.78 1.85
CA ASN A 127 -4.37 -11.50 1.74
C ASN A 127 -3.15 -10.55 1.66
N TRP A 128 -3.20 -9.47 2.44
CA TRP A 128 -2.16 -8.44 2.48
C TRP A 128 -1.51 -8.33 3.86
N ALA A 129 -0.31 -7.75 3.91
CA ALA A 129 0.41 -7.51 5.15
C ALA A 129 -0.42 -6.65 6.12
N GLY A 130 -0.59 -7.12 7.36
CA GLY A 130 -1.31 -6.37 8.39
C GLY A 130 -0.59 -5.07 8.75
N PRO A 131 -1.31 -4.00 9.15
CA PRO A 131 -0.71 -2.75 9.58
C PRO A 131 0.33 -2.91 10.70
N SER A 132 0.11 -3.76 11.71
CA SER A 132 1.08 -3.91 12.81
C SER A 132 2.36 -4.63 12.35
N MET A 133 2.25 -5.53 11.37
CA MET A 133 3.40 -6.17 10.72
C MET A 133 4.26 -5.15 9.99
N LEU A 134 3.64 -4.23 9.24
CA LEU A 134 4.40 -3.17 8.56
C LEU A 134 5.07 -2.24 9.57
N VAL A 135 4.41 -1.90 10.67
CA VAL A 135 5.03 -1.14 11.77
C VAL A 135 6.27 -1.88 12.31
N GLN A 136 6.18 -3.19 12.52
CA GLN A 136 7.35 -3.99 12.95
C GLN A 136 8.49 -3.94 11.90
N MET A 137 8.16 -4.06 10.62
CA MET A 137 9.15 -4.04 9.52
C MET A 137 9.85 -2.69 9.38
N LEU A 138 9.13 -1.59 9.63
CA LEU A 138 9.70 -0.24 9.68
C LEU A 138 10.64 0.00 10.87
N GLY A 139 10.71 -0.94 11.82
CA GLY A 139 11.57 -0.81 13.00
C GLY A 139 10.81 -0.55 14.30
N GLY A 140 9.48 -0.52 14.29
CA GLY A 140 8.64 -0.26 15.46
C GLY A 140 7.77 0.97 15.31
N LYS A 141 6.96 1.25 16.32
CA LYS A 141 5.97 2.35 16.28
C LYS A 141 6.62 3.73 16.19
N GLU A 142 7.80 3.92 16.79
CA GLU A 142 8.54 5.19 16.75
C GLU A 142 8.87 5.55 15.29
N ARG A 143 9.45 4.61 14.55
CA ARG A 143 9.75 4.77 13.11
C ARG A 143 8.49 4.95 12.27
N ALA A 144 7.41 4.25 12.60
CA ALA A 144 6.14 4.45 11.93
C ALA A 144 5.57 5.86 12.18
N MET A 145 5.66 6.37 13.41
CA MET A 145 5.23 7.73 13.75
C MET A 145 6.09 8.79 13.04
N GLU A 146 7.40 8.60 12.96
CA GLU A 146 8.31 9.48 12.19
C GLU A 146 7.93 9.50 10.70
N LEU A 147 7.64 8.34 10.11
CA LEU A 147 7.17 8.24 8.73
C LEU A 147 5.84 9.00 8.53
N LEU A 148 4.88 8.83 9.44
CA LEU A 148 3.59 9.54 9.38
C LEU A 148 3.78 11.06 9.46
N ASP A 149 4.60 11.54 10.39
CA ASP A 149 4.88 12.97 10.56
C ASP A 149 5.59 13.56 9.32
N ALA A 150 6.57 12.84 8.76
CA ALA A 150 7.26 13.23 7.53
C ALA A 150 6.34 13.30 6.30
N GLN A 151 5.21 12.59 6.32
CA GLN A 151 4.17 12.65 5.29
C GLN A 151 3.01 13.59 5.67
N HIS A 152 3.16 14.38 6.74
CA HIS A 152 2.17 15.31 7.26
C HIS A 152 0.82 14.64 7.59
N LEU A 153 0.87 13.39 8.04
CA LEU A 153 -0.29 12.62 8.45
C LEU A 153 -0.49 12.67 9.96
N PRO A 154 -1.75 12.75 10.44
CA PRO A 154 -2.05 12.65 11.86
C PRO A 154 -1.64 11.29 12.43
N ILE A 155 -1.00 11.30 13.60
CA ILE A 155 -0.60 10.10 14.34
C ILE A 155 -1.77 9.61 15.21
N PRO A 156 -2.38 8.44 14.92
CA PRO A 156 -3.52 7.93 15.67
C PRO A 156 -3.11 7.47 17.07
N ASP A 157 -3.98 7.63 18.06
CA ASP A 157 -3.70 7.21 19.43
C ASP A 157 -3.47 5.69 19.54
N GLY A 158 -4.19 4.90 18.74
CA GLY A 158 -3.99 3.45 18.65
C GLY A 158 -2.57 3.05 18.27
N LEU A 159 -1.87 3.86 17.45
CA LEU A 159 -0.47 3.62 17.08
C LEU A 159 0.48 3.96 18.25
N LYS A 160 0.22 5.06 18.97
CA LYS A 160 1.02 5.46 20.14
C LYS A 160 0.99 4.39 21.24
N SER A 161 -0.19 3.81 21.45
CA SER A 161 -0.41 2.72 22.41
C SER A 161 -0.13 1.32 21.86
N ASP A 162 0.36 1.20 20.62
CA ASP A 162 0.61 -0.12 20.03
C ASP A 162 1.70 -0.86 20.84
N THR A 163 1.41 -2.13 21.06
CA THR A 163 2.31 -3.11 21.70
C THR A 163 2.34 -4.43 20.92
N VAL A 164 1.53 -4.57 19.86
CA VAL A 164 1.36 -5.80 19.08
C VAL A 164 2.58 -6.02 18.18
N CYS A 165 3.11 -4.96 17.57
CA CYS A 165 4.31 -5.05 16.72
C CYS A 165 5.56 -5.60 17.45
N GLU A 166 5.60 -5.51 18.78
CA GLU A 166 6.67 -6.03 19.64
C GLU A 166 6.41 -7.46 20.15
N ARG A 167 5.15 -7.89 20.18
CA ARG A 167 4.73 -9.15 20.82
C ARG A 167 4.70 -10.35 19.87
N TYR A 168 4.47 -10.11 18.58
CA TYR A 168 4.23 -11.18 17.62
C TYR A 168 5.38 -11.37 16.64
N VAL A 169 5.68 -12.65 16.38
CA VAL A 169 6.48 -13.05 15.23
C VAL A 169 5.53 -13.23 14.05
N PHE A 170 5.60 -12.32 13.08
CA PHE A 170 4.77 -12.40 11.89
C PHE A 170 5.40 -13.34 10.86
N ASN A 171 4.57 -14.11 10.14
CA ASN A 171 5.02 -14.83 8.95
C ASN A 171 5.14 -13.85 7.76
N ILE A 172 6.22 -13.07 7.75
CA ILE A 172 6.46 -11.99 6.78
C ILE A 172 6.58 -12.55 5.36
N GLY A 173 7.25 -13.71 5.20
CA GLY A 173 7.47 -14.34 3.89
C GLY A 173 6.18 -14.76 3.17
N LYS A 174 5.06 -14.91 3.89
CA LYS A 174 3.74 -15.11 3.27
C LYS A 174 3.31 -13.89 2.44
N TYR A 175 3.63 -12.68 2.90
CA TYR A 175 3.13 -11.43 2.32
C TYR A 175 4.16 -10.73 1.42
N PHE A 176 5.44 -11.04 1.61
CA PHE A 176 6.53 -10.59 0.74
C PHE A 176 7.20 -11.80 0.08
N PRO A 177 6.52 -12.48 -0.85
CA PRO A 177 7.07 -13.67 -1.48
C PRO A 177 8.26 -13.30 -2.35
N ALA A 178 9.36 -14.06 -2.18
CA ALA A 178 10.43 -14.10 -3.15
C ALA A 178 9.85 -14.62 -4.49
N ARG A 179 9.77 -13.75 -5.49
CA ARG A 179 9.47 -14.13 -6.88
C ARG A 179 10.66 -13.84 -7.75
#